data_AF-A0AAE4Q0G0-F1
#
_entry.id   AF-A0AAE4Q0G0-F1
#
_cell.length_a   1.000
_cell.length_b   1.000
_cell.length_c   1.000
_cell.angle_alpha   90.00
_cell.angle_beta   90.00
_cell.angle_gamma   90.00
#
_symmetry.space_group_name_H-M   'P 1'
#
loop_
_entity.id
_entity.type
_entity.pdbx_description
1 polymer ?
#
loop_
_entity_poly.entity_id
_entity_poly.type
_entity_poly.pdbx_seq_one_letter_code
_entity_poly.pdbx_strand_id
1 'polypeptide(L)' 'MINNTKNYACGKYTRSLVEESFQAYPIKDFGAITEGIHKFCSLETGSCDGKAKFLMVWQRSNGLWQVTRVVSYGHLPN' A
#
# COMPACT_ATOMS: atom_id res chain seq x y z
N MET A 1 9.39 9.06 -11.00
CA MET A 1 8.24 8.42 -10.29
C MET A 1 7.81 9.25 -9.07
N ILE A 2 8.67 9.52 -8.09
CA ILE A 2 8.30 10.27 -6.85
C ILE A 2 7.72 11.67 -7.14
N ASN A 3 8.28 12.43 -8.09
CA ASN A 3 7.72 13.75 -8.44
C ASN A 3 6.28 13.68 -8.95
N ASN A 4 5.93 12.66 -9.73
CA ASN A 4 4.55 12.50 -10.20
C ASN A 4 3.62 12.14 -9.04
N THR A 5 4.05 11.25 -8.14
CA THR A 5 3.28 10.96 -6.92
C THR A 5 3.03 12.23 -6.11
N LYS A 6 4.05 13.09 -5.96
CA LYS A 6 3.93 14.37 -5.26
C LYS A 6 2.92 15.32 -5.93
N ASN A 7 2.99 15.46 -7.26
CA ASN A 7 2.15 16.41 -8.00
C ASN A 7 0.70 15.94 -8.18
N TYR A 8 0.49 14.63 -8.27
CA TYR A 8 -0.80 14.06 -8.69
C TYR A 8 -1.50 13.20 -7.64
N ALA A 9 -0.83 12.74 -6.58
CA ALA A 9 -1.45 11.89 -5.56
C ALA A 9 -1.43 12.48 -4.15
N CYS A 10 -0.30 13.06 -3.72
CA CYS A 10 -0.18 13.63 -2.37
C CYS A 10 -1.20 14.75 -2.13
N GLY A 11 -1.98 14.63 -1.06
CA GLY A 11 -3.03 15.61 -0.72
C GLY A 11 -4.30 15.54 -1.58
N LYS A 12 -4.36 14.62 -2.55
CA LYS A 12 -5.53 14.44 -3.44
C LYS A 12 -6.31 13.16 -3.15
N TYR A 13 -5.64 12.12 -2.64
CA TYR A 13 -6.27 10.84 -2.33
C TYR A 13 -5.92 10.35 -0.94
N THR A 14 -6.87 9.69 -0.30
CA THR A 14 -6.61 8.81 0.84
C THR A 14 -6.49 7.37 0.36
N ARG A 15 -5.74 6.58 1.13
CA ARG A 15 -5.53 5.15 0.88
C ARG A 15 -5.88 4.39 2.15
N SER A 16 -6.82 3.47 2.07
CA SER A 16 -7.17 2.58 3.18
C SER A 16 -7.01 1.12 2.77
N LEU A 17 -6.72 0.26 3.75
CA LEU A 17 -6.76 -1.19 3.57
C LEU A 17 -8.21 -1.65 3.39
N VAL A 18 -8.40 -2.65 2.55
CA VAL A 18 -9.61 -3.49 2.56
C VAL A 18 -9.31 -4.63 3.54
N GLU A 19 -9.82 -4.51 4.77
CA GLU A 19 -9.39 -5.30 5.94
C GLU A 19 -9.38 -6.81 5.69
N GLU A 20 -10.43 -7.33 5.04
CA GLU A 20 -10.60 -8.76 4.74
C GLU A 20 -9.58 -9.31 3.73
N SER A 21 -8.88 -8.44 3.00
CA SER A 21 -7.88 -8.83 1.99
C SER A 21 -6.47 -8.96 2.54
N PHE A 22 -6.23 -8.55 3.80
CA PHE A 22 -4.89 -8.49 4.36
C PHE A 22 -4.31 -9.88 4.63
N GLN A 23 -3.11 -10.12 4.13
CA GLN A 23 -2.33 -11.33 4.39
C GLN A 23 -0.93 -10.92 4.85
N ALA A 24 -0.37 -11.70 5.79
CA ALA A 24 1.00 -11.52 6.28
C ALA A 24 1.72 -12.86 6.34
N TYR A 25 2.94 -12.90 5.79
CA TYR A 25 3.76 -14.10 5.69
C TYR A 25 5.15 -13.85 6.28
N PRO A 26 5.63 -14.65 7.23
CA PRO A 26 6.97 -14.48 7.78
C PRO A 26 8.05 -14.86 6.76
N ILE A 27 9.15 -14.12 6.76
CA ILE A 27 10.40 -14.48 6.08
C ILE A 27 11.43 -14.79 7.17
N LYS A 28 11.83 -16.06 7.24
CA LYS A 28 12.81 -16.54 8.21
C LYS A 28 14.09 -15.69 8.18
N ASP A 29 14.53 -15.28 9.36
CA ASP A 29 15.76 -14.52 9.61
C ASP A 29 15.85 -13.14 8.90
N PHE A 30 14.74 -12.61 8.39
CA PHE A 30 14.69 -11.30 7.73
C PHE A 30 13.54 -10.41 8.17
N GLY A 31 12.30 -10.91 8.17
CA GLY A 31 11.11 -10.09 8.44
C GLY A 31 9.81 -10.72 7.95
N ALA A 32 9.03 -9.98 7.15
CA ALA A 32 7.72 -10.43 6.67
C ALA A 32 7.34 -9.81 5.33
N ILE A 33 6.45 -10.46 4.61
CA ILE A 33 5.71 -9.90 3.47
C ILE A 33 4.30 -9.61 3.94
N THR A 34 3.78 -8.44 3.60
CA THR A 34 2.34 -8.15 3.72
C THR A 34 1.77 -7.86 2.35
N GLU A 35 0.57 -8.35 2.08
CA GLU A 35 -0.16 -8.03 0.86
C GLU A 35 -1.65 -7.85 1.14
N GLY A 36 -2.34 -7.32 0.14
CA GLY A 36 -3.77 -7.08 0.20
C GLY A 36 -4.21 -6.08 -0.87
N ILE A 37 -5.36 -5.47 -0.64
CA ILE A 37 -5.96 -4.49 -1.53
C ILE A 37 -6.05 -3.15 -0.81
N HIS A 38 -5.59 -2.10 -1.47
CA HIS A 38 -5.87 -0.73 -1.08
C HIS A 38 -7.07 -0.19 -1.85
N LYS A 39 -7.95 0.51 -1.14
CA LYS A 39 -8.98 1.39 -1.71
C LYS A 39 -8.46 2.82 -1.71
N PHE A 40 -8.67 3.53 -2.81
CA PHE A 40 -8.31 4.94 -2.96
C PHE A 40 -9.57 5.78 -3.03
N CYS A 41 -9.62 6.83 -2.21
CA CYS A 41 -10.72 7.78 -2.20
C CYS A 41 -10.21 9.18 -2.49
N SER A 42 -10.91 9.89 -3.38
CA SER A 42 -10.62 11.28 -3.72
C SER A 42 -11.01 12.19 -2.56
N LEU A 43 -10.11 13.09 -2.18
CA LEU A 43 -10.38 14.12 -1.17
C LEU A 43 -11.25 15.26 -1.71
N GLU A 44 -11.25 15.47 -3.03
CA GLU A 44 -12.04 16.52 -3.68
C GLU A 44 -13.50 16.13 -3.82
N THR A 45 -13.77 14.91 -4.28
CA THR A 45 -15.14 14.43 -4.58
C THR A 45 -15.72 13.55 -3.48
N GLY A 46 -14.88 13.04 -2.57
CA GLY A 46 -15.27 12.05 -1.56
C GLY A 46 -15.54 10.65 -2.12
N SER A 47 -15.44 10.46 -3.44
CA SER A 47 -15.71 9.18 -4.09
C SER A 47 -14.54 8.21 -3.91
N CYS A 48 -14.85 6.93 -3.78
CA CYS A 48 -13.88 5.86 -3.62
C CYS A 48 -13.90 4.98 -4.86
N ASP A 49 -13.23 5.41 -5.93
CA ASP A 49 -13.40 4.82 -7.25
C ASP A 49 -12.19 4.00 -7.72
N GLY A 50 -11.18 3.81 -6.86
CA GLY A 50 -9.97 3.06 -7.21
C GLY A 50 -9.65 1.94 -6.24
N LYS A 51 -9.20 0.80 -6.77
CA LYS A 51 -8.55 -0.27 -6.01
C LYS A 51 -7.22 -0.65 -6.65
N ALA A 52 -6.27 -1.10 -5.83
CA ALA A 52 -5.06 -1.74 -6.31
C ALA A 52 -4.56 -2.79 -5.33
N LYS A 53 -3.96 -3.86 -5.85
CA LYS A 53 -3.21 -4.80 -5.02
C LYS A 53 -1.92 -4.15 -4.56
N PHE A 54 -1.46 -4.52 -3.36
CA PHE A 54 -0.15 -4.14 -2.88
C PHE A 54 0.61 -5.33 -2.34
N LEU A 55 1.94 -5.22 -2.37
CA LEU A 55 2.87 -6.08 -1.64
C LEU A 55 3.92 -5.19 -0.99
N MET A 56 4.18 -5.40 0.29
CA MET A 56 5.26 -4.74 1.03
C MET A 56 6.19 -5.78 1.64
N VAL A 57 7.49 -5.53 1.51
CA VAL A 57 8.52 -6.34 2.16
C VAL A 57 9.03 -5.57 3.38
N TRP A 58 8.87 -6.19 4.55
CA TRP A 58 9.30 -5.66 5.83
C TRP A 58 10.56 -6.38 6.28
N GLN A 59 11.56 -5.61 6.69
CA GLN A 59 12.73 -6.10 7.40
C GLN A 59 12.57 -5.82 8.89
N ARG A 60 12.92 -6.79 9.73
CA ARG A 60 13.02 -6.62 11.18
C ARG A 60 14.49 -6.61 11.58
N SER A 61 15.01 -5.46 11.98
CA SER A 61 16.41 -5.32 12.44
C SER A 61 16.45 -4.59 13.78
N ASN A 62 17.19 -5.12 14.75
CA ASN A 62 17.30 -4.57 16.11
C ASN A 62 15.93 -4.30 16.76
N GLY A 63 14.96 -5.19 16.53
CA GLY A 63 13.60 -5.06 17.04
C GLY A 63 12.71 -4.06 16.29
N LEU A 64 13.25 -3.31 15.32
CA LEU A 64 12.53 -2.31 14.52
C LEU A 64 12.07 -2.90 13.19
N TRP A 65 10.85 -2.53 12.79
CA TRP A 65 10.28 -2.88 11.49
C TRP A 65 10.47 -1.74 10.50
N GLN A 66 11.01 -2.05 9.33
CA GLN A 66 11.17 -1.10 8.23
C GLN A 66 10.70 -1.71 6.93
N VAL A 67 9.91 -0.96 6.16
CA VAL A 67 9.55 -1.35 4.80
C VAL A 67 10.76 -1.13 3.89
N THR A 68 11.21 -2.19 3.24
CA THR A 68 12.34 -2.15 2.30
C THR A 68 11.88 -2.05 0.85
N ARG A 69 10.68 -2.55 0.55
CA ARG A 69 10.07 -2.48 -0.78
C ARG A 69 8.56 -2.31 -0.67
N VAL A 70 8.01 -1.51 -1.58
CA VAL A 70 6.56 -1.33 -1.77
C VAL A 70 6.27 -1.49 -3.24
N VAL A 71 5.33 -2.37 -3.56
CA VAL A 71 4.79 -2.54 -4.91
C VAL A 71 3.28 -2.31 -4.83
N SER A 72 2.77 -1.45 -5.71
CA SER A 72 1.35 -1.23 -5.95
C SER A 72 1.08 -1.60 -7.39
N TYR A 73 0.11 -2.47 -7.65
CA TYR A 73 -0.11 -3.06 -8.97
C TYR A 73 -1.58 -3.44 -9.17
N GLY A 74 -1.96 -3.67 -10.44
CA GLY A 74 -3.34 -4.03 -10.78
C GLY A 74 -4.33 -2.93 -10.40
N HIS A 75 -4.04 -1.68 -10.78
CA HIS A 75 -4.94 -0.56 -10.54
C HIS A 75 -6.19 -0.72 -11.39
N LEU A 76 -7.35 -0.77 -10.73
CA LEU A 76 -8.65 -0.95 -11.35
C LEU A 76 -9.63 0.12 -10.83
N PRO A 77 -10.62 0.52 -11.64
CA PRO A 77 -11.79 1.21 -11.11
C PRO A 77 -12.51 0.33 -10.09
N ASN A 78 -13.22 0.96 -9.16
CA ASN A 78 -14.07 0.27 -8.20
C ASN A 78 -15.36 -0.26 -8.81
#